data_AF-C5MD35-F1
#
_entry.id   AF-C5MD35-F1
#
_cell.length_a   1.000
_cell.length_b   1.000
_cell.length_c   1.000
_cell.angle_alpha   90.00
_cell.angle_beta   90.00
_cell.angle_gamma   90.00
#
_symmetry.space_group_name_H-M   'P 1'
#
loop_
_entity.id
_entity.type
_entity.pdbx_description
1 polymer ?
#
loop_
_entity_poly.entity_id
_entity_poly.type
_entity_poly.pdbx_seq_one_letter_code
_entity_poly.pdbx_strand_id
1 'polypeptide(L)'
;MGKHDLLSRESNSNPEPANRLYYLLPKIKKKKTKHECNHTDKPLKFAHSFSFTNSSPPIMLGRIRSTRRALNVYQTLRQRCCYATAASEDPVDHHKRLGLHEWPTSSNPTAYEIFGLSSKDMGMSPLELNKILKKRYVSLVKIYHPDTSLVLKHKGKEIDTDLKRKRFDMIQESYQILKNPRRRIAYNRFQTTTWEQQGMYRGHDKGPWSKENFEAHRRANAHRRRYDFKHDEEFWHAATWQDYYQMKYKRAPPTQEELDKNKYKILAGVLLFGAVGFGLQMINAVDNANKYLLETQQLNLKSMKALNDSYDNYGQGHSEADKVRRFLANRRSTMKSKQDHDDEEKLPEPNDDELLRRYAVKRLESWDRVDD
;
A
#
# COMPACT_ATOMS: atom_id res chain seq x y z
N MET A 1 40.42 -8.63 -64.87
CA MET A 1 39.07 -8.16 -65.26
C MET A 1 38.11 -9.30 -64.94
N GLY A 2 37.67 -9.48 -63.69
CA GLY A 2 36.51 -8.83 -63.04
C GLY A 2 35.18 -9.23 -63.73
N LYS A 3 34.15 -9.85 -63.13
CA LYS A 3 33.78 -10.23 -61.75
C LYS A 3 32.57 -11.22 -61.83
N HIS A 4 32.51 -12.16 -60.87
CA HIS A 4 31.34 -12.81 -60.22
C HIS A 4 30.22 -13.55 -60.99
N ASP A 5 30.21 -14.88 -60.89
CA ASP A 5 29.37 -15.70 -59.97
C ASP A 5 27.94 -15.23 -59.60
N LEU A 6 26.92 -15.98 -60.05
CA LEU A 6 26.10 -16.93 -59.25
C LEU A 6 24.68 -17.12 -59.83
N LEU A 7 24.32 -18.41 -59.83
CA LEU A 7 23.16 -19.06 -60.42
C LEU A 7 21.89 -18.99 -59.55
N SER A 8 20.78 -19.04 -60.27
CA SER A 8 19.50 -19.70 -59.94
C SER A 8 18.52 -19.05 -58.95
N ARG A 9 17.42 -18.55 -59.52
CA ARG A 9 16.16 -18.23 -58.86
C ARG A 9 14.99 -18.75 -59.71
N GLU A 10 14.55 -19.96 -59.41
CA GLU A 10 13.23 -20.55 -59.71
C GLU A 10 12.43 -20.53 -58.39
N SER A 11 11.11 -20.62 -58.27
CA SER A 11 9.91 -20.45 -59.11
C SER A 11 8.73 -20.79 -58.16
N ASN A 12 7.60 -20.08 -58.24
CA ASN A 12 6.23 -20.51 -57.85
C ASN A 12 6.00 -20.89 -56.35
N SER A 13 4.84 -20.78 -55.70
CA SER A 13 3.42 -20.66 -56.07
C SER A 13 2.58 -20.23 -54.85
N ASN A 14 1.48 -19.51 -55.11
CA ASN A 14 0.21 -19.31 -54.35
C ASN A 14 -0.25 -20.44 -53.38
N PRO A 15 -1.36 -20.31 -52.61
CA PRO A 15 -2.13 -19.14 -52.13
C PRO A 15 -2.51 -19.22 -50.62
N GLU A 16 -2.96 -18.11 -50.01
CA GLU A 16 -3.67 -18.10 -48.72
C GLU A 16 -5.17 -18.43 -48.89
N PRO A 17 -5.74 -19.31 -48.04
CA PRO A 17 -7.18 -19.33 -47.80
C PRO A 17 -7.56 -18.88 -46.38
N ALA A 18 -8.59 -18.05 -46.34
CA ALA A 18 -9.34 -17.64 -45.15
C ALA A 18 -9.87 -18.85 -44.35
N ASN A 19 -9.81 -18.76 -43.02
CA ASN A 19 -10.90 -19.10 -42.08
C ASN A 19 -10.40 -19.24 -40.64
N ARG A 20 -10.91 -18.38 -39.72
CA ARG A 20 -11.62 -18.77 -38.49
C ARG A 20 -11.62 -17.61 -37.48
N LEU A 21 -12.68 -16.80 -37.58
CA LEU A 21 -13.38 -16.28 -36.41
C LEU A 21 -13.73 -17.44 -35.49
N TYR A 22 -13.29 -17.44 -34.23
CA TYR A 22 -14.05 -17.87 -33.04
C TYR A 22 -13.26 -17.54 -31.75
N TYR A 23 -14.01 -17.24 -30.69
CA TYR A 23 -13.66 -17.18 -29.25
C TYR A 23 -13.04 -15.84 -28.75
N LEU A 24 -13.51 -15.15 -27.70
CA LEU A 24 -14.45 -15.45 -26.61
C LEU A 24 -14.95 -14.14 -25.97
N LEU A 25 -16.27 -14.02 -25.80
CA LEU A 25 -16.96 -13.05 -24.95
C LEU A 25 -16.69 -13.34 -23.46
N PRO A 26 -16.30 -12.36 -22.62
CA PRO A 26 -16.26 -12.55 -21.18
C PRO A 26 -17.68 -12.45 -20.57
N LYS A 27 -18.13 -13.55 -19.95
CA LYS A 27 -19.34 -13.62 -19.12
C LYS A 27 -19.23 -12.69 -17.92
N ILE A 28 -19.98 -11.59 -17.93
CA ILE A 28 -20.20 -10.71 -16.78
C ILE A 28 -21.15 -11.42 -15.79
N LYS A 29 -20.61 -12.03 -14.72
CA LYS A 29 -21.40 -12.47 -13.58
C LYS A 29 -21.74 -11.26 -12.70
N LYS A 30 -22.98 -10.77 -12.81
CA LYS A 30 -23.58 -9.84 -11.84
C LYS A 30 -23.81 -10.59 -10.52
N LYS A 31 -23.02 -10.30 -9.48
CA LYS A 31 -23.40 -10.62 -8.09
C LYS A 31 -24.18 -9.43 -7.53
N LYS A 32 -25.46 -9.64 -7.25
CA LYS A 32 -26.28 -8.80 -6.38
C LYS A 32 -25.81 -9.05 -4.94
N THR A 33 -25.34 -8.02 -4.26
CA THR A 33 -25.28 -7.99 -2.79
C THR A 33 -26.11 -6.81 -2.32
N LYS A 34 -27.28 -7.12 -1.74
CA LYS A 34 -28.04 -6.22 -0.89
C LYS A 34 -27.21 -6.00 0.37
N HIS A 35 -26.94 -4.75 0.74
CA HIS A 35 -26.64 -4.40 2.12
C HIS A 35 -27.54 -3.25 2.51
N GLU A 36 -28.35 -3.54 3.53
CA GLU A 36 -29.23 -2.63 4.25
C GLU A 36 -28.44 -1.44 4.82
N CYS A 37 -29.04 -0.26 4.67
CA CYS A 37 -28.74 0.89 5.49
C CYS A 37 -29.32 0.65 6.88
N ASN A 38 -28.50 0.76 7.93
CA ASN A 38 -28.97 1.12 9.26
C ASN A 38 -28.04 2.19 9.81
N HIS A 39 -28.54 3.42 9.77
CA HIS A 39 -27.98 4.61 10.38
C HIS A 39 -28.50 4.66 11.82
N THR A 40 -27.61 4.54 12.81
CA THR A 40 -27.90 5.03 14.16
C THR A 40 -26.69 5.76 14.71
N ASP A 41 -26.90 7.03 14.95
CA ASP A 41 -25.94 8.00 15.47
C ASP A 41 -25.58 7.72 16.93
N LYS A 42 -24.29 7.81 17.25
CA LYS A 42 -23.80 8.02 18.61
C LYS A 42 -22.72 9.11 18.60
N PRO A 43 -22.84 10.14 19.45
CA PRO A 43 -21.86 11.22 19.51
C PRO A 43 -20.65 10.81 20.37
N LEU A 44 -19.46 10.84 19.75
CA LEU A 44 -18.18 10.74 20.46
C LEU A 44 -17.80 12.11 21.01
N LYS A 45 -17.95 12.27 22.31
CA LYS A 45 -17.28 13.30 23.11
C LYS A 45 -15.79 12.92 23.21
N PHE A 46 -14.91 13.72 22.63
CA PHE A 46 -13.49 13.76 22.99
C PHE A 46 -13.13 15.19 23.37
N ALA A 47 -13.15 15.44 24.68
CA ALA A 47 -12.49 16.58 25.29
C ALA A 47 -11.08 16.11 25.69
N HIS A 48 -10.05 16.64 25.03
CA HIS A 48 -8.71 16.72 25.58
C HIS A 48 -8.10 18.06 25.17
N SER A 49 -8.35 19.06 26.00
CA SER A 49 -7.55 20.27 26.12
C SER A 49 -6.16 19.90 26.62
N PHE A 50 -5.15 20.00 25.75
CA PHE A 50 -3.74 20.07 26.16
C PHE A 50 -3.30 21.52 26.03
N SER A 51 -3.41 22.25 27.14
CA SER A 51 -2.78 23.55 27.36
C SER A 51 -1.27 23.36 27.51
N PHE A 52 -0.50 23.84 26.55
CA PHE A 52 0.94 24.02 26.68
C PHE A 52 1.19 25.34 27.42
N THR A 53 1.51 25.27 28.70
CA THR A 53 2.06 26.41 29.44
C THR A 53 3.55 26.50 29.13
N ASN A 54 3.93 27.56 28.42
CA ASN A 54 5.32 28.00 28.31
C ASN A 54 5.75 28.54 29.68
N SER A 55 6.56 27.79 30.43
CA SER A 55 7.37 28.34 31.52
C SER A 55 8.84 28.11 31.22
N SER A 56 9.51 29.20 30.87
CA SER A 56 10.95 29.30 30.71
C SER A 56 11.64 29.15 32.07
N PRO A 57 12.68 28.31 32.22
CA PRO A 57 13.56 28.39 33.37
C PRO A 57 14.66 29.46 33.13
N PRO A 58 15.05 30.22 34.17
CA PRO A 58 16.08 31.24 34.06
C PRO A 58 17.49 30.65 33.90
N ILE A 59 18.24 31.28 33.01
CA ILE A 59 19.67 31.07 32.78
C ILE A 59 20.44 31.68 33.96
N MET A 60 20.99 30.82 34.83
CA MET A 60 21.98 31.22 35.84
C MET A 60 23.38 31.18 35.22
N LEU A 61 23.95 32.38 35.01
CA LEU A 61 25.34 32.61 34.65
C LEU A 61 26.27 32.25 35.84
N GLY A 62 26.85 31.05 35.80
CA GLY A 62 27.91 30.62 36.71
C GLY A 62 29.27 31.13 36.24
N ARG A 63 29.79 32.13 36.96
CA ARG A 63 31.06 32.83 36.73
C ARG A 63 32.29 31.94 37.00
N ILE A 64 33.23 32.04 36.07
CA ILE A 64 34.64 31.65 36.06
C ILE A 64 35.33 31.74 37.44
N ARG A 65 36.05 30.67 37.82
CA ARG A 65 37.34 30.78 38.53
C ARG A 65 38.35 29.78 37.95
N SER A 66 39.16 30.31 37.04
CA SER A 66 40.44 29.74 36.61
C SER A 66 41.48 30.02 37.68
N THR A 67 42.04 28.98 38.29
CA THR A 67 43.29 29.07 39.05
C THR A 67 44.28 28.09 38.44
N ARG A 68 45.22 28.66 37.68
CA ARG A 68 46.48 28.02 37.32
C ARG A 68 47.25 27.69 38.60
N ARG A 69 47.63 26.43 38.78
CA ARG A 69 48.83 26.05 39.53
C ARG A 69 49.52 24.92 38.78
N ALA A 70 50.55 25.31 38.03
CA ALA A 70 51.59 24.42 37.58
C ALA A 70 52.51 24.16 38.79
N LEU A 71 52.69 22.89 39.13
CA LEU A 71 53.90 22.44 39.80
C LEU A 71 54.34 21.15 39.10
N ASN A 72 55.37 21.32 38.27
CA ASN A 72 56.28 20.26 37.86
C ASN A 72 56.94 19.71 39.12
N VAL A 73 56.77 18.41 39.36
CA VAL A 73 57.73 17.62 40.14
C VAL A 73 57.96 16.33 39.36
N TYR A 74 59.03 16.31 38.58
CA TYR A 74 59.66 15.09 38.13
C TYR A 74 60.38 14.49 39.33
N GLN A 75 59.94 13.34 39.83
CA GLN A 75 60.81 12.44 40.56
C GLN A 75 60.39 10.99 40.29
N THR A 76 61.18 10.44 39.38
CA THR A 76 61.51 9.04 39.15
C THR A 76 61.32 8.11 40.36
N LEU A 77 60.35 7.20 40.25
CA LEU A 77 60.46 5.85 40.79
C LEU A 77 60.19 4.87 39.66
N ARG A 78 61.30 4.39 39.08
CA ARG A 78 61.37 3.28 38.14
C ARG A 78 61.13 1.99 38.93
N GLN A 79 59.89 1.78 39.39
CA GLN A 79 59.45 0.44 39.79
C GLN A 79 59.31 -0.37 38.50
N ARG A 80 60.31 -1.21 38.24
CA ARG A 80 60.19 -2.31 37.29
C ARG A 80 59.12 -3.27 37.83
N CYS A 81 57.87 -3.02 37.50
CA CYS A 81 56.82 -4.04 37.58
C CYS A 81 57.09 -5.04 36.46
N CYS A 82 58.05 -5.93 36.69
CA CYS A 82 58.13 -7.19 35.98
C CYS A 82 56.90 -7.98 36.40
N TYR A 83 55.84 -7.96 35.59
CA TYR A 83 54.77 -8.92 35.75
C TYR A 83 55.32 -10.27 35.31
N ALA A 84 55.46 -11.19 36.25
CA ALA A 84 55.58 -12.61 35.93
C ALA A 84 54.23 -13.03 35.32
N THR A 85 54.16 -13.16 34.00
CA THR A 85 53.07 -13.92 33.38
C THR A 85 53.28 -15.37 33.77
N ALA A 86 52.57 -15.83 34.80
CA ALA A 86 52.39 -17.26 35.00
C ALA A 86 51.88 -17.84 33.68
N ALA A 87 52.66 -18.73 33.08
CA ALA A 87 52.26 -19.50 31.92
C ALA A 87 51.19 -20.48 32.39
N SER A 88 49.94 -20.01 32.52
CA SER A 88 48.80 -20.90 32.67
C SER A 88 48.67 -21.68 31.36
N GLU A 89 48.87 -22.99 31.43
CA GLU A 89 48.79 -23.93 30.30
C GLU A 89 47.36 -24.02 29.71
N ASP A 90 46.39 -23.43 30.39
CA ASP A 90 45.03 -23.28 29.87
C ASP A 90 44.98 -22.22 28.76
N PRO A 91 44.38 -22.52 27.59
CA PRO A 91 44.22 -21.55 26.52
C PRO A 91 43.43 -20.33 27.04
N VAL A 92 44.13 -19.20 27.21
CA VAL A 92 43.56 -17.97 27.74
C VAL A 92 42.45 -17.48 26.81
N ASP A 93 41.21 -17.57 27.27
CA ASP A 93 40.08 -17.02 26.54
C ASP A 93 40.15 -15.48 26.54
N HIS A 94 40.66 -14.93 25.44
CA HIS A 94 40.83 -13.50 25.26
C HIS A 94 39.51 -12.71 25.29
N HIS A 95 38.36 -13.35 25.02
CA HIS A 95 37.05 -12.71 25.11
C HIS A 95 36.66 -12.50 26.57
N LYS A 96 36.77 -13.55 27.41
CA LYS A 96 36.48 -13.46 28.85
C LYS A 96 37.38 -12.44 29.55
N ARG A 97 38.68 -12.43 29.23
CA ARG A 97 39.66 -11.48 29.79
C ARG A 97 39.27 -10.01 29.56
N LEU A 98 38.63 -9.72 28.43
CA LEU A 98 38.22 -8.36 28.05
C LEU A 98 36.74 -8.06 28.32
N GLY A 99 36.02 -8.98 28.99
CA GLY A 99 34.60 -8.87 29.28
C GLY A 99 33.73 -8.80 28.01
N LEU A 100 34.14 -9.50 26.95
CA LEU A 100 33.44 -9.61 25.69
C LEU A 100 32.59 -10.88 25.66
N HIS A 101 31.46 -10.82 24.96
CA HIS A 101 30.70 -12.01 24.55
C HIS A 101 31.50 -12.86 23.54
N GLU A 102 31.15 -14.14 23.44
CA GLU A 102 31.72 -15.06 22.46
C GLU A 102 31.35 -14.67 21.02
N TRP A 103 32.23 -15.00 20.07
CA TRP A 103 31.99 -14.70 18.66
C TRP A 103 30.72 -15.42 18.13
N PRO A 104 29.85 -14.75 17.36
CA PRO A 104 28.61 -15.33 16.85
C PRO A 104 28.82 -16.56 15.96
N THR A 105 27.87 -17.51 16.02
CA THR A 105 27.90 -18.75 15.24
C THR A 105 27.18 -18.61 13.89
N SER A 106 26.41 -17.54 13.69
CA SER A 106 25.72 -17.27 12.42
C SER A 106 26.72 -17.04 11.28
N SER A 107 26.38 -17.53 10.08
CA SER A 107 27.24 -17.39 8.88
C SER A 107 27.40 -15.92 8.47
N ASN A 108 26.32 -15.13 8.64
CA ASN A 108 26.30 -13.69 8.41
C ASN A 108 25.82 -12.99 9.70
N PRO A 109 26.72 -12.71 10.65
CA PRO A 109 26.35 -12.10 11.91
C PRO A 109 25.89 -10.65 11.72
N THR A 110 24.85 -10.26 12.45
CA THR A 110 24.37 -8.88 12.39
C THR A 110 25.33 -7.94 13.13
N ALA A 111 25.34 -6.65 12.77
CA ALA A 111 26.18 -5.66 13.44
C ALA A 111 25.95 -5.63 14.97
N TYR A 112 24.72 -5.86 15.43
CA TYR A 112 24.40 -5.96 16.86
C TYR A 112 24.96 -7.23 17.50
N GLU A 113 24.86 -8.36 16.81
CA GLU A 113 25.37 -9.65 17.26
C GLU A 113 26.89 -9.62 17.43
N ILE A 114 27.63 -8.99 16.51
CA ILE A 114 29.11 -8.85 16.59
C ILE A 114 29.57 -8.06 17.81
N PHE A 115 28.78 -7.09 18.27
CA PHE A 115 29.09 -6.36 19.49
C PHE A 115 28.42 -6.98 20.73
N GLY A 116 27.62 -8.03 20.60
CA GLY A 116 26.84 -8.60 21.70
C GLY A 116 25.82 -7.61 22.28
N LEU A 117 25.26 -6.74 21.44
CA LEU A 117 24.23 -5.78 21.84
C LEU A 117 22.86 -6.47 21.76
N SER A 118 22.11 -6.43 22.85
CA SER A 118 20.76 -6.99 22.91
C SER A 118 19.71 -5.97 22.44
N SER A 119 18.48 -6.41 22.18
CA SER A 119 17.35 -5.53 21.87
C SER A 119 17.10 -4.46 22.94
N LYS A 120 17.47 -4.75 24.20
CA LYS A 120 17.42 -3.77 25.31
C LYS A 120 18.39 -2.61 25.09
N ASP A 121 19.56 -2.90 24.54
CA ASP A 121 20.60 -1.90 24.28
C ASP A 121 20.20 -0.94 23.14
N MET A 122 19.30 -1.37 22.23
CA MET A 122 18.77 -0.50 21.18
C MET A 122 17.91 0.65 21.72
N GLY A 123 17.32 0.49 22.90
CA GLY A 123 16.50 1.51 23.56
C GLY A 123 17.29 2.53 24.38
N MET A 124 18.61 2.35 24.53
CA MET A 124 19.46 3.27 25.31
C MET A 124 19.65 4.62 24.62
N SER A 125 20.10 5.61 25.39
CA SER A 125 20.47 6.91 24.83
C SER A 125 21.61 6.75 23.79
N PRO A 126 21.62 7.52 22.69
CA PRO A 126 22.66 7.43 21.66
C PRO A 126 24.09 7.61 22.21
N LEU A 127 24.24 8.40 23.27
CA LEU A 127 25.53 8.69 23.90
C LEU A 127 26.07 7.47 24.67
N GLU A 128 25.22 6.82 25.46
CA GLU A 128 25.58 5.60 26.20
C GLU A 128 25.90 4.45 25.25
N LEU A 129 25.06 4.28 24.21
CA LEU A 129 25.30 3.28 23.18
C LEU A 129 26.66 3.50 22.51
N ASN A 130 27.00 4.74 22.14
CA ASN A 130 28.29 5.07 21.54
C ASN A 130 29.48 4.79 22.46
N LYS A 131 29.32 5.01 23.78
CA LYS A 131 30.35 4.71 24.79
C LYS A 131 30.60 3.20 24.90
N ILE A 132 29.53 2.41 25.00
CA ILE A 132 29.59 0.95 25.07
C ILE A 132 30.18 0.39 23.75
N LEU A 133 29.69 0.88 22.62
CA LEU A 133 30.15 0.49 21.29
C LEU A 133 31.65 0.76 21.11
N LYS A 134 32.13 1.96 21.49
CA LYS A 134 33.56 2.30 21.42
C LYS A 134 34.40 1.38 22.30
N LYS A 135 33.96 1.08 23.53
CA LYS A 135 34.66 0.18 24.45
C LYS A 135 34.78 -1.22 23.85
N ARG A 136 33.67 -1.79 23.37
CA ARG A 136 33.64 -3.14 22.77
C ARG A 136 34.45 -3.21 21.47
N TYR A 137 34.34 -2.18 20.62
CA TYR A 137 35.14 -2.05 19.40
C TYR A 137 36.64 -2.08 19.67
N VAL A 138 37.14 -1.25 20.60
CA VAL A 138 38.57 -1.24 20.94
C VAL A 138 39.03 -2.60 21.48
N SER A 139 38.22 -3.26 22.29
CA SER A 139 38.53 -4.60 22.80
C SER A 139 38.58 -5.65 21.69
N LEU A 140 37.61 -5.64 20.75
CA LEU A 140 37.57 -6.57 19.62
C LEU A 140 38.71 -6.35 18.64
N VAL A 141 39.07 -5.10 18.34
CA VAL A 141 40.21 -4.75 17.49
C VAL A 141 41.50 -5.31 18.08
N LYS A 142 41.73 -5.20 19.40
CA LYS A 142 42.93 -5.77 20.04
C LYS A 142 43.07 -7.29 19.82
N ILE A 143 41.95 -8.01 19.80
CA ILE A 143 41.92 -9.46 19.59
C ILE A 143 42.12 -9.82 18.11
N TYR A 144 41.36 -9.16 17.22
CA TYR A 144 41.22 -9.56 15.82
C TYR A 144 42.08 -8.78 14.83
N HIS A 145 42.89 -7.81 15.25
CA HIS A 145 43.79 -7.09 14.35
C HIS A 145 44.73 -8.05 13.60
N PRO A 146 44.92 -7.90 12.27
CA PRO A 146 45.75 -8.81 11.49
C PRO A 146 47.20 -8.88 12.00
N ASP A 147 47.77 -7.76 12.44
CA ASP A 147 49.16 -7.69 12.94
C ASP A 147 49.36 -8.29 14.34
N THR A 148 48.28 -8.65 15.03
CA THR A 148 48.37 -9.23 16.36
C THR A 148 48.75 -10.71 16.25
N SER A 149 49.84 -11.15 16.89
CA SER A 149 50.29 -12.57 16.88
C SER A 149 49.49 -13.51 17.79
N LEU A 150 48.36 -13.07 18.34
CA LEU A 150 47.52 -13.89 19.21
C LEU A 150 46.91 -15.06 18.43
N VAL A 151 47.21 -16.28 18.90
CA VAL A 151 46.58 -17.53 18.47
C VAL A 151 45.18 -17.58 19.07
N LEU A 152 44.17 -17.42 18.23
CA LEU A 152 42.78 -17.45 18.65
C LEU A 152 42.23 -18.85 18.46
N LYS A 153 41.56 -19.39 19.48
CA LYS A 153 40.81 -20.64 19.36
C LYS A 153 39.33 -20.32 19.25
N HIS A 154 38.65 -20.89 18.26
CA HIS A 154 37.20 -20.87 18.12
C HIS A 154 36.70 -22.31 18.08
N LYS A 155 35.84 -22.69 19.05
CA LYS A 155 35.34 -24.07 19.20
C LYS A 155 36.47 -25.12 19.25
N GLY A 156 37.56 -24.79 19.96
CA GLY A 156 38.71 -25.66 20.11
C GLY A 156 39.68 -25.72 18.92
N LYS A 157 39.35 -25.10 17.78
CA LYS A 157 40.24 -25.01 16.60
C LYS A 157 40.92 -23.65 16.53
N GLU A 158 42.19 -23.64 16.13
CA GLU A 158 42.90 -22.40 15.86
C GLU A 158 42.29 -21.70 14.64
N ILE A 159 42.07 -20.40 14.77
CA ILE A 159 41.48 -19.57 13.73
C ILE A 159 42.56 -19.28 12.70
N ASP A 160 42.26 -19.62 11.44
CA ASP A 160 43.09 -19.26 10.31
C ASP A 160 43.24 -17.73 10.15
N THR A 161 44.39 -17.30 9.64
CA THR A 161 44.74 -15.90 9.41
C THR A 161 43.74 -15.18 8.49
N ASP A 162 43.26 -15.86 7.45
CA ASP A 162 42.24 -15.31 6.54
C ASP A 162 40.90 -15.10 7.26
N LEU A 163 40.53 -16.03 8.14
CA LEU A 163 39.30 -15.94 8.93
C LEU A 163 39.41 -14.81 9.95
N LYS A 164 40.58 -14.63 10.57
CA LYS A 164 40.86 -13.50 11.47
C LYS A 164 40.68 -12.16 10.75
N ARG A 165 41.22 -12.02 9.54
CA ARG A 165 41.04 -10.83 8.71
C ARG A 165 39.57 -10.58 8.36
N LYS A 166 38.84 -11.60 7.92
CA LYS A 166 37.38 -11.49 7.66
C LYS A 166 36.62 -11.00 8.89
N ARG A 167 36.95 -11.50 10.08
CA ARG A 167 36.32 -11.04 11.34
C ARG A 167 36.64 -9.58 11.63
N PHE A 168 37.88 -9.16 11.41
CA PHE A 168 38.28 -7.76 11.55
C PHE A 168 37.49 -6.83 10.61
N ASP A 169 37.36 -7.22 9.34
CA ASP A 169 36.59 -6.45 8.35
C ASP A 169 35.11 -6.32 8.79
N MET A 170 34.51 -7.42 9.26
CA MET A 170 33.14 -7.41 9.78
C MET A 170 32.97 -6.51 11.03
N ILE A 171 33.94 -6.51 11.95
CA ILE A 171 33.94 -5.62 13.12
C ILE A 171 34.00 -4.16 12.66
N GLN A 172 34.84 -3.86 11.68
CA GLN A 172 35.03 -2.51 11.16
C GLN A 172 33.76 -2.01 10.44
N GLU A 173 33.19 -2.80 9.55
CA GLU A 173 31.93 -2.48 8.87
C GLU A 173 30.80 -2.23 9.88
N SER A 174 30.64 -3.14 10.84
CA SER A 174 29.61 -3.05 11.88
C SER A 174 29.77 -1.80 12.74
N TYR A 175 31.00 -1.44 13.09
CA TYR A 175 31.28 -0.22 13.85
C TYR A 175 30.86 1.02 13.07
N GLN A 176 31.18 1.09 11.77
CA GLN A 176 30.85 2.24 10.95
C GLN A 176 29.34 2.42 10.76
N ILE A 177 28.58 1.32 10.67
CA ILE A 177 27.11 1.34 10.59
C ILE A 177 26.52 1.88 11.89
N LEU A 178 26.93 1.33 13.04
CA LEU A 178 26.31 1.64 14.33
C LEU A 178 26.73 3.00 14.92
N LYS A 179 27.94 3.48 14.59
CA LYS A 179 28.47 4.77 15.06
C LYS A 179 27.67 5.96 14.52
N ASN A 180 27.30 5.92 13.25
CA ASN A 180 26.56 7.01 12.61
C ASN A 180 25.06 6.85 12.86
N PRO A 181 24.37 7.81 13.52
CA PRO A 181 22.96 7.64 13.88
C PRO A 181 22.06 7.46 12.66
N ARG A 182 22.35 8.17 11.55
CA ARG A 182 21.64 8.00 10.28
C ARG A 182 21.82 6.58 9.71
N ARG A 183 23.06 6.08 9.64
CA ARG A 183 23.37 4.73 9.12
C ARG A 183 22.74 3.65 10.00
N ARG A 184 22.75 3.85 11.32
CA ARG A 184 22.10 2.96 12.28
C ARG A 184 20.58 2.90 12.08
N ILE A 185 19.92 4.04 11.88
CA ILE A 185 18.47 4.07 11.59
C ILE A 185 18.18 3.37 10.26
N ALA A 186 18.96 3.65 9.22
CA ALA A 186 18.87 2.99 7.92
C ALA A 186 19.01 1.47 8.03
N TYR A 187 20.02 1.00 8.76
CA TYR A 187 20.26 -0.41 9.03
C TYR A 187 19.14 -1.06 9.84
N ASN A 188 18.61 -0.38 10.86
CA ASN A 188 17.49 -0.87 11.65
C ASN A 188 16.23 -1.04 10.79
N ARG A 189 15.96 -0.08 9.90
CA ARG A 189 14.85 -0.19 8.95
C ARG A 189 15.00 -1.41 8.06
N PHE A 190 16.19 -1.62 7.49
CA PHE A 190 16.51 -2.79 6.67
C PHE A 190 16.31 -4.11 7.42
N GLN A 191 16.80 -4.20 8.67
CA GLN A 191 16.64 -5.39 9.51
C GLN A 191 15.17 -5.70 9.86
N THR A 192 14.35 -4.66 10.04
CA THR A 192 12.91 -4.82 10.31
C THR A 192 12.07 -5.09 9.07
N THR A 193 12.63 -5.06 7.86
CA THR A 193 11.87 -5.40 6.66
C THR A 193 12.05 -6.87 6.32
N THR A 194 11.08 -7.70 6.71
CA THR A 194 10.93 -9.09 6.23
C THR A 194 9.73 -9.20 5.29
N TRP A 195 9.77 -10.13 4.34
CA TRP A 195 8.67 -10.36 3.38
C TRP A 195 7.33 -10.62 4.07
N GLU A 196 7.35 -11.24 5.25
CA GLU A 196 6.17 -11.58 6.05
C GLU A 196 5.53 -10.36 6.73
N GLN A 197 6.30 -9.30 7.00
CA GLN A 197 5.80 -8.06 7.59
C GLN A 197 5.23 -7.08 6.54
N GLN A 198 5.15 -7.50 5.28
CA GLN A 198 4.64 -6.67 4.21
C GLN A 198 3.11 -6.59 4.28
N GLY A 199 2.60 -5.48 4.82
CA GLY A 199 1.18 -5.14 4.68
C GLY A 199 0.78 -5.09 3.20
N MET A 200 -0.49 -5.40 2.89
CA MET A 200 -1.02 -5.43 1.52
C MET A 200 -0.74 -4.10 0.80
N TYR A 201 0.25 -4.08 -0.10
CA TYR A 201 0.55 -2.91 -0.92
C TYR A 201 -0.58 -2.72 -1.93
N ARG A 202 -1.54 -1.86 -1.59
CA ARG A 202 -2.54 -1.36 -2.52
C ARG A 202 -1.82 -0.33 -3.38
N GLY A 203 -1.47 -0.72 -4.60
CA GLY A 203 -0.73 0.13 -5.53
C GLY A 203 -1.35 1.51 -5.75
N HIS A 204 -0.67 2.33 -6.53
CA HIS A 204 -1.02 3.73 -6.82
C HIS A 204 -2.50 3.94 -7.23
N ASP A 205 -3.15 2.90 -7.77
CA ASP A 205 -4.52 2.97 -8.31
C ASP A 205 -5.63 2.80 -7.27
N LYS A 206 -5.33 2.47 -6.00
CA LYS A 206 -6.38 2.08 -5.02
C LYS A 206 -6.39 2.84 -3.69
N GLY A 207 -5.72 3.98 -3.58
CA GLY A 207 -5.87 4.84 -2.40
C GLY A 207 -5.10 6.16 -2.44
N PRO A 208 -5.52 7.16 -1.65
CA PRO A 208 -4.78 8.41 -1.50
C PRO A 208 -3.37 8.16 -0.93
N TRP A 209 -2.43 9.05 -1.25
CA TRP A 209 -1.07 9.03 -0.71
C TRP A 209 -1.11 9.21 0.81
N SER A 210 -1.05 8.10 1.55
CA SER A 210 -0.95 8.07 3.01
C SER A 210 0.48 7.68 3.40
N LYS A 211 0.87 8.05 4.63
CA LYS A 211 2.17 7.63 5.21
C LYS A 211 2.31 6.10 5.21
N GLU A 212 1.21 5.39 5.48
CA GLU A 212 1.14 3.92 5.46
C GLU A 212 1.36 3.35 4.06
N ASN A 213 0.74 3.93 3.03
CA ASN A 213 0.95 3.53 1.63
C ASN A 213 2.39 3.78 1.17
N PHE A 214 3.00 4.90 1.59
CA PHE A 214 4.41 5.18 1.30
C PHE A 214 5.35 4.21 2.01
N GLU A 215 5.09 3.90 3.27
CA GLU A 215 5.86 2.89 4.01
C GLU A 215 5.68 1.50 3.39
N ALA A 216 4.47 1.12 2.98
CA ALA A 216 4.21 -0.12 2.28
C ALA A 216 4.94 -0.18 0.92
N HIS A 217 4.96 0.93 0.16
CA HIS A 217 5.74 1.06 -1.07
C HIS A 217 7.24 0.87 -0.80
N ARG A 218 7.75 1.52 0.25
CA ARG A 218 9.17 1.43 0.63
C ARG A 218 9.54 0.00 1.03
N ARG A 219 8.71 -0.67 1.85
CA ARG A 219 8.89 -2.08 2.24
C ARG A 219 8.83 -3.01 1.03
N ALA A 220 7.87 -2.80 0.12
CA ALA A 220 7.75 -3.59 -1.11
C ALA A 220 8.98 -3.45 -2.03
N ASN A 221 9.57 -2.26 -2.11
CA ASN A 221 10.77 -2.04 -2.91
C ASN A 221 12.04 -2.51 -2.18
N ALA A 222 12.12 -2.40 -0.86
CA ALA A 222 13.26 -2.78 -0.03
C ALA A 222 13.76 -4.22 -0.27
N HIS A 223 12.87 -5.13 -0.65
CA HIS A 223 13.23 -6.52 -0.92
C HIS A 223 13.85 -6.77 -2.31
N ARG A 224 13.90 -5.76 -3.19
CA ARG A 224 14.57 -5.89 -4.47
C ARG A 224 16.08 -5.88 -4.24
N ARG A 225 16.82 -6.78 -4.90
CA ARG A 225 18.30 -6.86 -4.80
C ARG A 225 19.01 -5.53 -5.03
N ARG A 226 18.42 -4.62 -5.82
CA ARG A 226 18.94 -3.26 -6.04
C ARG A 226 19.02 -2.46 -4.75
N TYR A 227 18.04 -2.58 -3.85
CA TYR A 227 17.92 -1.78 -2.63
C TYR A 227 18.43 -2.51 -1.38
N ASP A 228 19.31 -3.51 -1.57
CA ASP A 228 20.05 -4.12 -0.48
C ASP A 228 20.92 -3.05 0.22
N PHE A 229 21.02 -3.10 1.55
CA PHE A 229 21.73 -2.10 2.34
C PHE A 229 23.20 -1.93 1.91
N LYS A 230 23.85 -3.02 1.46
CA LYS A 230 25.22 -2.99 0.96
C LYS A 230 25.37 -2.32 -0.41
N HIS A 231 24.33 -2.34 -1.23
CA HIS A 231 24.36 -1.86 -2.61
C HIS A 231 23.83 -0.42 -2.74
N ASP A 232 22.73 -0.11 -2.04
CA ASP A 232 22.05 1.21 -2.06
C ASP A 232 21.80 1.69 -0.63
N GLU A 233 22.86 2.16 0.04
CA GLU A 233 22.74 2.72 1.38
C GLU A 233 21.87 3.99 1.39
N GLU A 234 21.97 4.80 0.34
CA GLU A 234 21.26 6.06 0.16
C GLU A 234 19.73 5.90 0.23
N PHE A 235 19.20 4.77 -0.27
CA PHE A 235 17.78 4.45 -0.19
C PHE A 235 17.27 4.38 1.25
N TRP A 236 18.07 3.76 2.13
CA TRP A 236 17.69 3.58 3.53
C TRP A 236 17.91 4.84 4.36
N HIS A 237 18.82 5.71 3.92
CA HIS A 237 19.01 7.06 4.45
C HIS A 237 17.92 8.04 4.06
N ALA A 238 17.26 7.83 2.91
CA ALA A 238 16.26 8.75 2.38
C ALA A 238 15.04 8.84 3.30
N ALA A 239 15.03 9.83 4.19
CA ALA A 239 13.93 10.12 5.09
C ALA A 239 13.12 11.33 4.61
N THR A 240 13.78 12.29 3.97
CA THR A 240 13.17 13.49 3.40
C THR A 240 13.04 13.36 1.88
N TRP A 241 12.20 14.20 1.27
CA TRP A 241 12.10 14.24 -0.19
C TRP A 241 13.44 14.66 -0.81
N GLN A 242 14.19 15.55 -0.15
CA GLN A 242 15.50 16.01 -0.61
C GLN A 242 16.50 14.86 -0.68
N ASP A 243 16.54 14.01 0.34
CA ASP A 243 17.43 12.84 0.36
C ASP A 243 17.05 11.85 -0.77
N TYR A 244 15.75 11.61 -0.96
CA TYR A 244 15.26 10.77 -2.06
C TYR A 244 15.63 11.34 -3.44
N TYR A 245 15.54 12.67 -3.58
CA TYR A 245 15.89 13.36 -4.80
C TYR A 245 17.38 13.25 -5.11
N GLN A 246 18.22 13.42 -4.09
CA GLN A 246 19.67 13.24 -4.20
C GLN A 246 20.00 11.81 -4.63
N MET A 247 19.40 10.80 -4.02
CA MET A 247 19.58 9.40 -4.41
C MET A 247 19.15 9.16 -5.87
N LYS A 248 17.97 9.66 -6.26
CA LYS A 248 17.40 9.38 -7.59
C LYS A 248 18.12 10.12 -8.73
N TYR A 249 18.49 11.37 -8.51
CA TYR A 249 19.02 12.26 -9.55
C TYR A 249 20.50 12.58 -9.37
N LYS A 250 21.15 12.06 -8.31
CA LYS A 250 22.56 12.27 -7.98
C LYS A 250 22.98 13.74 -8.01
N ARG A 251 22.06 14.64 -7.64
CA ARG A 251 22.26 16.10 -7.63
C ARG A 251 21.64 16.71 -6.38
N ALA A 252 22.17 17.85 -5.96
CA ALA A 252 21.59 18.62 -4.87
C ALA A 252 20.13 18.98 -5.18
N PRO A 253 19.26 19.06 -4.15
CA PRO A 253 17.89 19.50 -4.35
C PRO A 253 17.90 20.91 -4.98
N PRO A 254 16.96 21.19 -5.90
CA PRO A 254 16.87 22.49 -6.55
C PRO A 254 16.73 23.57 -5.48
N THR A 255 17.63 24.55 -5.53
CA THR A 255 17.58 25.69 -4.62
C THR A 255 16.38 26.57 -4.96
N GLN A 256 15.98 27.43 -4.01
CA GLN A 256 14.86 28.35 -4.24
C GLN A 256 15.10 29.23 -5.47
N GLU A 257 16.35 29.59 -5.74
CA GLU A 257 16.75 30.36 -6.93
C GLU A 257 16.51 29.62 -8.25
N GLU A 258 16.74 28.31 -8.31
CA GLU A 258 16.45 27.50 -9.50
C GLU A 258 14.95 27.30 -9.71
N LEU A 259 14.18 27.23 -8.61
CA LEU A 259 12.73 27.17 -8.65
C LEU A 259 12.12 28.50 -9.11
N ASP A 260 12.64 29.63 -8.63
CA ASP A 260 12.19 30.96 -9.02
C ASP A 260 12.42 31.24 -10.51
N LYS A 261 13.52 30.73 -11.07
CA LYS A 261 13.78 30.79 -12.52
C LYS A 261 12.79 29.94 -13.32
N ASN A 262 12.31 28.83 -12.75
CA ASN A 262 11.40 27.89 -13.42
C ASN A 262 9.92 28.04 -13.00
N LYS A 263 9.59 29.02 -12.15
CA LYS A 263 8.25 29.16 -11.55
C LYS A 263 7.13 29.23 -12.57
N TYR A 264 7.35 29.95 -13.67
CA TYR A 264 6.35 30.09 -14.74
C TYR A 264 6.14 28.78 -15.52
N LYS A 265 7.20 27.99 -15.71
CA LYS A 265 7.09 26.67 -16.37
C LYS A 265 6.32 25.68 -15.50
N ILE A 266 6.61 25.67 -14.20
CA ILE A 266 5.90 24.83 -13.23
C ILE A 266 4.43 25.25 -13.14
N LEU A 267 4.15 26.56 -13.02
CA LEU A 267 2.80 27.10 -12.99
C LEU A 267 2.01 26.75 -14.25
N ALA A 268 2.60 26.95 -15.43
CA ALA A 268 1.98 26.59 -16.70
C ALA A 268 1.66 25.09 -16.77
N GLY A 269 2.57 24.23 -16.32
CA GLY A 269 2.34 22.78 -16.25
C GLY A 269 1.19 22.39 -15.33
N VAL A 270 1.11 22.98 -14.13
CA VAL A 270 0.01 22.74 -13.17
C VAL A 270 -1.32 23.22 -13.73
N LEU A 271 -1.35 24.41 -14.35
CA LEU A 271 -2.56 24.99 -14.94
C LEU A 271 -3.05 24.15 -16.13
N LEU A 272 -2.13 23.66 -16.97
CA LEU A 272 -2.44 22.73 -18.06
C LEU A 272 -3.06 21.43 -17.53
N PHE A 273 -2.44 20.81 -16.51
CA PHE A 273 -2.97 19.58 -15.92
C PHE A 273 -4.33 19.79 -15.26
N GLY A 274 -4.52 20.94 -14.58
CA GLY A 274 -5.80 21.34 -14.02
C GLY A 274 -6.89 21.53 -15.09
N ALA A 275 -6.56 22.19 -16.21
CA ALA A 275 -7.47 22.39 -17.32
C ALA A 275 -7.89 21.06 -17.97
N VAL A 276 -6.96 20.12 -18.14
CA VAL A 276 -7.26 18.77 -18.65
C VAL A 276 -8.18 18.01 -17.69
N GLY A 277 -7.88 18.03 -16.39
CA GLY A 277 -8.70 17.37 -15.38
C GLY A 277 -10.12 17.94 -15.31
N PHE A 278 -10.24 19.27 -15.35
CA PHE A 278 -11.53 19.96 -15.38
C PHE A 278 -12.31 19.67 -16.67
N GLY A 279 -11.64 19.67 -17.82
CA GLY A 279 -12.24 19.29 -19.10
C GLY A 279 -12.83 17.89 -19.09
N LEU A 280 -12.09 16.91 -18.53
CA LEU A 280 -12.61 15.54 -18.38
C LEU A 280 -13.85 15.47 -17.48
N GLN A 281 -13.87 16.23 -16.38
CA GLN A 281 -15.03 16.27 -15.48
C GLN A 281 -16.25 16.88 -16.17
N MET A 282 -16.05 17.94 -16.98
CA MET A 282 -17.13 18.59 -17.73
C MET A 282 -17.72 17.67 -18.81
N ILE A 283 -16.90 16.93 -19.56
CA ILE A 283 -17.40 15.97 -20.56
C ILE A 283 -18.26 14.89 -19.87
N ASN A 284 -17.76 14.31 -18.78
CA ASN A 284 -18.51 13.31 -18.01
C ASN A 284 -19.83 13.88 -17.43
N ALA A 285 -19.84 15.14 -16.99
CA ALA A 285 -21.03 15.80 -16.48
C ALA A 285 -22.07 16.05 -17.59
N VAL A 286 -21.63 16.50 -18.77
CA VAL A 286 -22.50 16.74 -19.94
C VAL A 286 -23.10 15.43 -20.45
N ASP A 287 -22.31 14.36 -20.54
CA ASP A 287 -22.81 13.04 -20.97
C ASP A 287 -23.89 12.51 -20.02
N ASN A 288 -23.70 12.70 -18.71
CA ASN A 288 -24.71 12.33 -17.73
C ASN A 288 -25.97 13.21 -17.85
N ALA A 289 -25.82 14.52 -18.04
CA ALA A 289 -26.95 15.43 -18.24
C ALA A 289 -27.76 15.07 -19.49
N ASN A 290 -27.10 14.76 -20.61
CA ASN A 290 -27.75 14.34 -21.85
C ASN A 290 -28.53 13.04 -21.66
N LYS A 291 -28.01 12.07 -20.90
CA LYS A 291 -28.74 10.84 -20.56
C LYS A 291 -30.00 11.15 -19.76
N TYR A 292 -29.93 12.01 -18.74
CA TYR A 292 -31.10 12.40 -17.96
C TYR A 292 -32.15 13.11 -18.82
N LEU A 293 -31.73 13.98 -19.73
CA LEU A 293 -32.66 14.66 -20.64
C LEU A 293 -33.37 13.67 -21.57
N LEU A 294 -32.64 12.72 -22.15
CA LEU A 294 -33.22 11.67 -22.99
C LEU A 294 -34.17 10.76 -22.22
N GLU A 295 -33.81 10.34 -21.01
CA GLU A 295 -34.69 9.55 -20.14
C GLU A 295 -35.96 10.31 -19.79
N THR A 296 -35.84 11.60 -19.46
CA THR A 296 -37.00 12.46 -19.15
C THR A 296 -37.93 12.59 -20.35
N GLN A 297 -37.39 12.79 -21.55
CA GLN A 297 -38.18 12.83 -22.78
C GLN A 297 -38.89 11.49 -23.04
N GLN A 298 -38.19 10.36 -22.87
CA GLN A 298 -38.80 9.05 -23.02
C GLN A 298 -39.90 8.79 -21.99
N LEU A 299 -39.71 9.21 -20.74
CA LEU A 299 -40.72 9.10 -19.69
C LEU A 299 -41.94 9.97 -19.99
N ASN A 300 -41.74 11.19 -20.46
CA ASN A 300 -42.82 12.08 -20.88
C ASN A 300 -43.61 11.49 -22.06
N LEU A 301 -42.93 10.92 -23.05
CA LEU A 301 -43.61 10.26 -24.17
C LEU A 301 -44.38 9.02 -23.72
N LYS A 302 -43.81 8.21 -22.82
CA LYS A 302 -44.48 7.04 -22.25
C LYS A 302 -45.68 7.42 -21.40
N SER A 303 -45.58 8.48 -20.60
CA SER A 303 -46.69 8.95 -19.77
C SER A 303 -47.81 9.53 -20.62
N MET A 304 -47.48 10.34 -21.64
CA MET A 304 -48.46 10.84 -22.61
C MET A 304 -49.15 9.69 -23.34
N LYS A 305 -48.39 8.69 -23.78
CA LYS A 305 -48.97 7.50 -24.42
C LYS A 305 -49.89 6.75 -23.44
N ALA A 306 -49.45 6.46 -22.23
CA ALA A 306 -50.25 5.76 -21.24
C ALA A 306 -51.52 6.52 -20.86
N LEU A 307 -51.46 7.86 -20.81
CA LEU A 307 -52.61 8.72 -20.58
C LEU A 307 -53.55 8.71 -21.78
N ASN A 308 -53.03 8.76 -23.00
CA ASN A 308 -53.83 8.64 -24.22
C ASN A 308 -54.52 7.27 -24.30
N ASP A 309 -53.78 6.19 -24.01
CA ASP A 309 -54.30 4.83 -23.95
C ASP A 309 -55.37 4.72 -22.86
N SER A 310 -55.27 5.42 -21.73
CA SER A 310 -56.31 5.41 -20.71
C SER A 310 -57.57 6.17 -21.13
N TYR A 311 -57.44 7.29 -21.86
CA TYR A 311 -58.58 8.00 -22.45
C TYR A 311 -59.32 7.14 -23.47
N ASP A 312 -58.59 6.42 -24.32
CA ASP A 312 -59.14 5.47 -25.29
C ASP A 312 -59.51 4.11 -24.65
N ASN A 313 -59.48 4.02 -23.30
CA ASN A 313 -59.76 2.79 -22.54
C ASN A 313 -59.05 1.54 -23.09
N TYR A 314 -57.80 1.71 -23.53
CA TYR A 314 -56.98 0.68 -24.16
C TYR A 314 -57.62 0.03 -25.40
N GLY A 315 -58.44 0.78 -26.15
CA GLY A 315 -59.14 0.31 -27.34
C GLY A 315 -60.31 -0.63 -27.06
N GLN A 316 -60.77 -0.73 -25.80
CA GLN A 316 -61.83 -1.65 -25.40
C GLN A 316 -63.26 -1.10 -25.60
N GLY A 317 -63.42 0.07 -26.24
CA GLY A 317 -64.74 0.65 -26.52
C GLY A 317 -65.40 1.32 -25.30
N HIS A 318 -66.45 2.10 -25.54
CA HIS A 318 -67.16 2.88 -24.52
C HIS A 318 -68.55 2.31 -24.13
N SER A 319 -68.94 1.17 -24.70
CA SER A 319 -70.26 0.56 -24.48
C SER A 319 -70.41 0.00 -23.05
N GLU A 320 -71.63 -0.08 -22.55
CA GLU A 320 -71.93 -0.66 -21.23
C GLU A 320 -71.44 -2.12 -21.11
N ALA A 321 -71.59 -2.91 -22.18
CA ALA A 321 -71.07 -4.28 -22.23
C ALA A 321 -69.54 -4.34 -22.14
N ASP A 322 -68.86 -3.36 -22.73
CA ASP A 322 -67.39 -3.26 -22.70
C ASP A 322 -66.87 -2.83 -21.32
N LYS A 323 -67.62 -1.96 -20.61
CA LYS A 323 -67.33 -1.63 -19.20
C LYS A 323 -67.40 -2.87 -18.31
N VAL A 324 -68.41 -3.73 -18.52
CA VAL A 324 -68.55 -5.00 -17.79
C VAL A 324 -67.42 -5.96 -18.14
N ARG A 325 -67.09 -6.11 -19.43
CA ARG A 325 -65.92 -6.89 -19.89
C ARG A 325 -64.63 -6.44 -19.19
N ARG A 326 -64.37 -5.14 -19.16
CA ARG A 326 -63.19 -4.56 -18.50
C ARG A 326 -63.17 -4.84 -17.00
N PHE A 327 -64.31 -4.70 -16.32
CA PHE A 327 -64.41 -5.00 -14.89
C PHE A 327 -64.11 -6.47 -14.61
N LEU A 328 -64.67 -7.39 -15.41
CA LEU A 328 -64.40 -8.82 -15.28
C LEU A 328 -62.93 -9.15 -15.57
N ALA A 329 -62.36 -8.58 -16.63
CA ALA A 329 -60.95 -8.75 -16.99
C ALA A 329 -60.01 -8.26 -15.87
N ASN A 330 -60.25 -7.04 -15.34
CA ASN A 330 -59.45 -6.48 -14.25
C ASN A 330 -59.56 -7.31 -12.96
N ARG A 331 -60.79 -7.73 -12.59
CA ARG A 331 -61.02 -8.59 -11.43
C ARG A 331 -60.32 -9.93 -11.58
N ARG A 332 -60.38 -10.54 -12.76
CA ARG A 332 -59.67 -11.79 -13.08
C ARG A 332 -58.16 -11.60 -12.99
N SER A 333 -57.59 -10.54 -13.56
CA SER A 333 -56.14 -10.30 -13.43
C SER A 333 -55.69 -10.12 -11.98
N THR A 334 -56.47 -9.42 -11.15
CA THR A 334 -56.15 -9.27 -9.72
C THR A 334 -56.29 -10.56 -8.92
N MET A 335 -57.22 -11.45 -9.28
CA MET A 335 -57.39 -12.75 -8.61
C MET A 335 -56.36 -13.78 -9.09
N LYS A 336 -56.02 -13.79 -10.38
CA LYS A 336 -55.03 -14.71 -10.97
C LYS A 336 -53.62 -14.44 -10.43
N SER A 337 -53.22 -13.18 -10.29
CA SER A 337 -51.98 -12.80 -9.61
C SER A 337 -51.88 -13.29 -8.17
N LYS A 338 -53.02 -13.56 -7.51
CA LYS A 338 -53.08 -14.08 -6.14
C LYS A 338 -53.12 -15.61 -6.11
N GLN A 339 -53.52 -16.24 -7.21
CA GLN A 339 -53.66 -17.69 -7.34
C GLN A 339 -52.40 -18.37 -7.88
N ASP A 340 -51.49 -17.64 -8.54
CA ASP A 340 -50.16 -18.16 -8.94
C ASP A 340 -49.24 -18.53 -7.74
N HIS A 341 -49.70 -18.35 -6.50
CA HIS A 341 -48.96 -18.73 -5.30
C HIS A 341 -49.44 -20.04 -4.65
N ASP A 342 -50.61 -20.55 -5.03
CA ASP A 342 -51.21 -21.77 -4.49
C ASP A 342 -51.72 -22.64 -5.65
N ASP A 343 -50.92 -23.65 -6.00
CA ASP A 343 -51.28 -24.70 -6.95
C ASP A 343 -52.46 -25.51 -6.38
N GLU A 344 -53.66 -25.37 -6.94
CA GLU A 344 -54.68 -26.41 -6.86
C GLU A 344 -55.66 -26.35 -8.05
N GLU A 345 -55.93 -27.54 -8.58
CA GLU A 345 -56.77 -27.95 -9.71
C GLU A 345 -57.92 -26.98 -10.09
N LYS A 346 -57.99 -26.54 -11.36
CA LYS A 346 -59.10 -25.70 -11.84
C LYS A 346 -59.80 -26.26 -13.09
N LEU A 347 -61.12 -26.42 -12.95
CA LEU A 347 -62.10 -26.59 -14.02
C LEU A 347 -61.98 -25.46 -15.07
N PRO A 348 -62.30 -25.72 -16.35
CA PRO A 348 -62.23 -24.71 -17.40
C PRO A 348 -63.16 -23.53 -17.06
N GLU A 349 -62.58 -22.34 -16.88
CA GLU A 349 -63.36 -21.15 -16.56
C GLU A 349 -64.31 -20.79 -17.73
N PRO A 350 -65.56 -20.38 -17.44
CA PRO A 350 -66.53 -20.05 -18.48
C PRO A 350 -66.12 -18.82 -19.30
N ASN A 351 -66.32 -18.94 -20.62
CA ASN A 351 -65.95 -17.95 -21.62
C ASN A 351 -66.70 -16.62 -21.39
N ASP A 352 -65.99 -15.49 -21.53
CA ASP A 352 -66.52 -14.16 -21.19
C ASP A 352 -67.78 -13.80 -22.00
N ASP A 353 -67.85 -14.25 -23.24
CA ASP A 353 -69.02 -14.05 -24.09
C ASP A 353 -70.27 -14.78 -23.57
N GLU A 354 -70.10 -15.89 -22.87
CA GLU A 354 -71.20 -16.64 -22.27
C GLU A 354 -71.77 -15.92 -21.04
N LEU A 355 -70.89 -15.38 -20.19
CA LEU A 355 -71.30 -14.59 -19.02
C LEU A 355 -72.03 -13.31 -19.43
N LEU A 356 -71.56 -12.65 -20.48
CA LEU A 356 -72.21 -11.46 -21.03
C LEU A 356 -73.56 -11.78 -21.67
N ARG A 357 -73.66 -12.91 -22.40
CA ARG A 357 -74.95 -13.39 -22.92
C ARG A 357 -75.93 -13.67 -21.80
N ARG A 358 -75.52 -14.37 -20.73
CA ARG A 358 -76.38 -14.63 -19.56
C ARG A 358 -76.81 -13.35 -18.86
N TYR A 359 -75.92 -12.37 -18.74
CA TYR A 359 -76.25 -11.06 -18.19
C TYR A 359 -77.26 -10.32 -19.07
N ALA A 360 -77.06 -10.31 -20.39
CA ALA A 360 -77.97 -9.68 -21.34
C ALA A 360 -79.37 -10.31 -21.31
N VAL A 361 -79.45 -11.66 -21.29
CA VAL A 361 -80.72 -12.41 -21.18
C VAL A 361 -81.43 -12.08 -19.87
N LYS A 362 -80.72 -12.08 -18.74
CA LYS A 362 -81.31 -11.74 -17.43
C LYS A 362 -81.80 -10.28 -17.38
N ARG A 363 -81.14 -9.38 -18.09
CA ARG A 363 -81.55 -7.98 -18.20
C ARG A 363 -82.85 -7.87 -19.02
N LEU A 364 -82.94 -8.57 -20.15
CA LEU A 364 -84.16 -8.65 -20.97
C LEU A 364 -85.34 -9.21 -20.16
N GLU A 365 -85.14 -10.33 -19.45
CA GLU A 365 -86.18 -10.91 -18.59
C GLU A 365 -86.63 -9.97 -17.45
N SER A 366 -85.75 -9.09 -16.99
CA SER A 366 -86.12 -8.08 -15.99
C SER A 366 -86.89 -6.90 -16.56
N TRP A 367 -86.80 -6.67 -17.88
CA TRP A 367 -87.58 -5.66 -18.58
C TRP A 367 -88.98 -6.21 -18.90
N ASP A 368 -89.07 -7.45 -19.38
CA ASP A 368 -90.34 -8.10 -19.69
C ASP A 368 -91.27 -8.23 -18.46
N ARG A 369 -90.72 -8.31 -17.24
CA ARG A 369 -91.50 -8.33 -15.98
C ARG A 369 -91.99 -6.97 -15.49
N VAL A 370 -91.59 -5.87 -16.12
CA VAL A 370 -91.99 -4.51 -15.72
C VAL A 370 -93.20 -4.04 -16.54
N ASP A 371 -93.53 -4.74 -17.62
CA ASP A 371 -94.66 -4.45 -18.51
C ASP A 371 -95.90 -5.34 -18.27
N ASP A 372 -95.84 -6.26 -17.29
CA ASP A 372 -96.98 -7.00 -16.69
C ASP A 372 -97.35 -6.40 -15.32
#